data_AF-A0AAU2GL63-F1
#
_entry.id   AF-A0AAU2GL63-F1
#
_cell.length_a   1.000
_cell.length_b   1.000
_cell.length_c   1.000
_cell.angle_alpha   90.00
_cell.angle_beta   90.00
_cell.angle_gamma   90.00
#
_symmetry.space_group_name_H-M   'P 1'
#
loop_
_entity.id
_entity.type
_entity.pdbx_description
1 polymer ?
#
loop_
_entity_poly.entity_id
_entity_poly.type
_entity_poly.pdbx_seq_one_letter_code
_entity_poly.pdbx_strand_id
1 'polypeptide(L)'
;MQLTRSAARWATAFTAVASLAAGATALAPAALAAPAAGPSPVAASSARSTDVVFSNSTSQQLTRVSSSLPHGCWNNDSLPPDYIAKGITASWGSRSCGMLTGTEGYTTYRVTATGEQIKIHWNNPYTGSNSYNCDVPSGYTCSRSGGGGDNATVSFTLTGGPAAFKARAASTEVTAQAARSTVVRVINNSGTLLARTGAGLSHGIWTGNNLPPSLINPGAAATWESESEGVMTGTEGYANYTMAGGGTVSIRWDNPFSGSNKYQCNVPAPHRCTTSGGGGDNAFVTFAVN
;
A
#
# COMPACT_ATOMS: atom_id res chain seq x y z
N MET A 1 -6.61 -28.38 -59.33
CA MET A 1 -6.03 -29.35 -60.30
C MET A 1 -5.17 -28.53 -61.23
N GLN A 2 -3.85 -28.64 -61.36
CA GLN A 2 -2.86 -29.66 -61.04
C GLN A 2 -1.49 -28.93 -61.17
N LEU A 3 -0.58 -29.05 -60.18
CA LEU A 3 0.81 -29.58 -60.28
C LEU A 3 1.69 -28.93 -61.37
N THR A 4 2.90 -28.41 -61.10
CA THR A 4 4.14 -29.13 -60.73
C THR A 4 5.23 -28.09 -60.39
N ARG A 5 5.91 -28.09 -59.24
CA ARG A 5 7.08 -28.88 -58.81
C ARG A 5 8.36 -28.75 -59.66
N SER A 6 9.45 -28.61 -58.89
CA SER A 6 10.86 -28.95 -59.15
C SER A 6 11.74 -27.83 -59.69
N ALA A 7 13.03 -27.73 -59.39
CA ALA A 7 13.90 -28.06 -58.25
C ALA A 7 15.33 -27.80 -58.78
N ALA A 8 16.26 -27.58 -57.84
CA ALA A 8 17.70 -27.86 -57.99
C ALA A 8 18.50 -26.81 -58.81
N ARG A 9 19.78 -26.51 -58.57
CA ARG A 9 20.79 -26.88 -57.56
C ARG A 9 22.11 -26.19 -58.02
N TRP A 10 22.97 -25.82 -57.06
CA TRP A 10 24.46 -25.72 -57.16
C TRP A 10 25.03 -24.47 -57.87
N ALA A 11 26.22 -23.96 -57.57
CA ALA A 11 27.20 -24.02 -56.47
C ALA A 11 28.32 -23.01 -56.86
N THR A 12 29.04 -22.46 -55.86
CA THR A 12 30.48 -22.07 -55.87
C THR A 12 31.05 -21.22 -57.03
N ALA A 13 31.97 -20.26 -56.88
CA ALA A 13 32.73 -19.69 -55.78
C ALA A 13 33.68 -18.59 -56.36
N PHE A 14 34.42 -17.94 -55.45
CA PHE A 14 35.79 -17.43 -55.61
C PHE A 14 36.09 -16.02 -56.19
N THR A 15 36.68 -15.20 -55.30
CA THR A 15 37.82 -14.24 -55.47
C THR A 15 37.60 -13.02 -56.37
N ALA A 16 38.24 -11.85 -56.19
CA ALA A 16 39.32 -11.34 -55.36
C ALA A 16 39.35 -9.80 -55.60
N VAL A 17 39.50 -8.96 -54.56
CA VAL A 17 40.72 -8.17 -54.25
C VAL A 17 40.70 -6.70 -54.72
N ALA A 18 41.12 -5.85 -53.78
CA ALA A 18 41.75 -4.52 -53.89
C ALA A 18 40.87 -3.32 -54.29
N SER A 19 41.06 -2.09 -53.79
CA SER A 19 41.65 -1.47 -52.59
C SER A 19 41.64 0.06 -52.87
N LEU A 20 41.86 0.87 -51.83
CA LEU A 20 42.15 2.33 -51.81
C LEU A 20 40.89 3.23 -51.87
N ALA A 21 40.44 3.89 -50.80
CA ALA A 21 41.05 4.83 -49.84
C ALA A 21 40.80 6.30 -50.19
N ALA A 22 40.47 7.04 -49.12
CA ALA A 22 40.55 8.50 -48.91
C ALA A 22 39.28 9.35 -49.16
N GLY A 23 38.94 10.16 -48.14
CA GLY A 23 38.00 11.29 -48.22
C GLY A 23 36.98 11.32 -47.07
N ALA A 24 37.38 11.60 -45.83
CA ALA A 24 37.27 12.93 -45.21
C ALA A 24 35.94 13.16 -44.45
N THR A 25 35.98 12.85 -43.15
CA THR A 25 35.49 13.63 -42.00
C THR A 25 34.17 14.41 -42.12
N ALA A 26 33.12 13.85 -41.51
CA ALA A 26 32.08 14.64 -40.83
C ALA A 26 31.97 14.12 -39.38
N LEU A 27 32.18 15.05 -38.44
CA LEU A 27 32.13 14.86 -36.99
C LEU A 27 30.69 14.54 -36.56
N ALA A 28 30.42 13.28 -36.22
CA ALA A 28 29.32 12.95 -35.32
C ALA A 28 29.81 13.10 -33.88
N PRO A 29 29.06 13.74 -32.96
CA PRO A 29 29.41 13.66 -31.55
C PRO A 29 29.33 12.19 -31.15
N ALA A 30 30.45 11.64 -30.69
CA ALA A 30 30.46 10.41 -29.94
C ALA A 30 29.58 10.67 -28.71
N ALA A 31 28.34 10.16 -28.76
CA ALA A 31 27.62 9.85 -27.55
C ALA A 31 28.54 8.88 -26.79
N LEU A 32 29.25 9.41 -25.80
CA LEU A 32 29.83 8.60 -24.74
C LEU A 32 28.67 7.75 -24.25
N ALA A 33 28.65 6.48 -24.66
CA ALA A 33 27.82 5.48 -24.05
C ALA A 33 28.19 5.53 -22.58
N ALA A 34 27.32 6.14 -21.77
CA ALA A 34 27.38 5.99 -20.34
C ALA A 34 27.52 4.49 -20.09
N PRO A 35 28.47 4.03 -19.25
CA PRO A 35 28.53 2.63 -18.90
C PRO A 35 27.13 2.23 -18.50
N ALA A 36 26.57 1.23 -19.19
CA ALA A 36 25.29 0.67 -18.86
C ALA A 36 25.30 0.46 -17.35
N ALA A 37 24.38 1.13 -16.65
CA ALA A 37 24.22 0.98 -15.23
C ALA A 37 24.17 -0.53 -14.99
N GLY A 38 25.22 -1.07 -14.37
CA GLY A 38 25.21 -2.43 -13.89
C GLY A 38 23.99 -2.60 -13.01
N PRO A 39 23.50 -3.84 -12.80
CA PRO A 39 22.45 -4.06 -11.81
C PRO A 39 22.84 -3.30 -10.55
N SER A 40 21.98 -2.37 -10.12
CA SER A 40 22.11 -1.66 -8.84
C SER A 40 22.54 -2.67 -7.79
N PRO A 41 23.48 -2.32 -6.90
CA PRO A 41 24.00 -3.25 -5.92
C PRO A 41 22.82 -3.90 -5.21
N VAL A 42 22.76 -5.21 -5.40
CA VAL A 42 22.01 -6.24 -4.68
C VAL A 42 21.17 -5.62 -3.55
N ALA A 43 19.84 -5.72 -3.66
CA ALA A 43 18.96 -5.56 -2.52
C ALA A 43 19.56 -6.34 -1.35
N ALA A 44 20.23 -5.65 -0.44
CA ALA A 44 20.86 -6.28 0.70
C ALA A 44 19.73 -6.94 1.48
N SER A 45 19.67 -8.28 1.42
CA SER A 45 18.92 -9.07 2.39
C SER A 45 19.35 -8.53 3.75
N SER A 46 18.43 -7.88 4.47
CA SER A 46 18.73 -7.37 5.80
C SER A 46 19.23 -8.51 6.67
N ALA A 47 20.21 -8.25 7.54
CA ALA A 47 20.69 -9.25 8.48
C ALA A 47 19.58 -9.72 9.42
N ARG A 48 18.61 -8.85 9.72
CA ARG A 48 17.41 -9.15 10.51
C ARG A 48 16.18 -8.56 9.85
N SER A 49 15.07 -9.29 9.82
CA SER A 49 13.75 -8.76 9.46
C SER A 49 12.65 -9.30 10.36
N THR A 50 11.57 -8.55 10.48
CA THR A 50 10.33 -9.01 11.13
C THR A 50 9.15 -8.60 10.28
N ASP A 51 8.39 -9.57 9.81
CA ASP A 51 7.06 -9.38 9.25
C ASP A 51 6.02 -9.72 10.31
N VAL A 52 5.18 -8.75 10.65
CA VAL A 52 4.06 -8.91 11.56
C VAL A 52 2.82 -9.18 10.73
N VAL A 53 2.13 -10.28 11.03
CA VAL A 53 0.79 -10.59 10.53
C VAL A 53 -0.18 -10.44 11.69
N PHE A 54 -1.14 -9.53 11.59
CA PHE A 54 -2.09 -9.25 12.64
C PHE A 54 -3.52 -9.52 12.17
N SER A 55 -4.15 -10.54 12.75
CA SER A 55 -5.55 -10.89 12.50
C SER A 55 -6.45 -10.21 13.53
N ASN A 56 -7.29 -9.29 13.06
CA ASN A 56 -8.37 -8.72 13.87
C ASN A 56 -9.61 -9.62 13.78
N SER A 57 -9.67 -10.67 14.60
CA SER A 57 -10.83 -11.57 14.68
C SER A 57 -11.91 -11.06 15.65
N THR A 58 -11.94 -9.76 15.92
CA THR A 58 -12.99 -9.10 16.71
C THR A 58 -14.08 -8.55 15.81
N SER A 59 -15.20 -8.11 16.41
CA SER A 59 -16.24 -7.36 15.70
C SER A 59 -15.95 -5.86 15.58
N GLN A 60 -14.76 -5.41 15.99
CA GLN A 60 -14.41 -3.99 16.10
C GLN A 60 -13.42 -3.58 15.02
N GLN A 61 -13.55 -2.35 14.54
CA GLN A 61 -12.52 -1.72 13.73
C GLN A 61 -11.40 -1.15 14.62
N LEU A 62 -10.18 -1.24 14.13
CA LEU A 62 -9.01 -0.65 14.76
C LEU A 62 -8.50 0.53 13.94
N THR A 63 -8.14 1.61 14.62
CA THR A 63 -7.49 2.80 14.04
C THR A 63 -6.12 3.00 14.65
N ARG A 64 -5.07 3.13 13.83
CA ARG A 64 -3.70 3.30 14.30
C ARG A 64 -3.57 4.65 15.02
N VAL A 65 -2.99 4.58 16.22
CA VAL A 65 -2.65 5.75 17.04
C VAL A 65 -1.22 6.17 16.77
N SER A 66 -0.29 5.21 16.74
CA SER A 66 1.13 5.46 16.52
C SER A 66 1.87 4.21 16.08
N SER A 67 3.00 4.41 15.40
CA SER A 67 4.00 3.38 15.13
C SER A 67 5.39 4.00 15.26
N SER A 68 6.35 3.21 15.72
CA SER A 68 7.74 3.65 15.80
C SER A 68 8.69 2.46 15.67
N LEU A 69 9.91 2.73 15.20
CA LEU A 69 11.03 1.81 15.19
C LEU A 69 12.20 2.44 15.96
N PRO A 70 12.41 2.08 17.23
CA PRO A 70 13.66 2.44 17.93
C PRO A 70 14.90 1.93 17.18
N HIS A 71 14.77 0.79 16.48
CA HIS A 71 15.84 0.20 15.69
C HIS A 71 15.34 -0.35 14.36
N GLY A 72 16.16 -0.17 13.33
CA GLY A 72 15.86 -0.62 11.97
C GLY A 72 15.05 0.38 11.16
N CYS A 73 14.53 -0.09 10.04
CA CYS A 73 13.77 0.68 9.07
C CYS A 73 12.54 -0.12 8.68
N TRP A 74 11.45 0.56 8.34
CA TRP A 74 10.30 -0.11 7.74
C TRP A 74 10.72 -0.74 6.40
N ASN A 75 10.11 -1.88 6.07
CA ASN A 75 10.18 -2.42 4.72
C ASN A 75 9.46 -1.46 3.78
N ASN A 76 9.95 -1.32 2.54
CA ASN A 76 9.32 -0.44 1.55
C ASN A 76 7.84 -0.83 1.41
N ASP A 77 6.94 0.15 1.52
CA ASP A 77 5.47 -0.01 1.43
C ASP A 77 4.80 -0.92 2.49
N SER A 78 5.53 -1.42 3.48
CA SER A 78 5.00 -2.33 4.51
C SER A 78 4.91 -1.65 5.88
N LEU A 79 4.29 -0.47 5.91
CA LEU A 79 3.97 0.24 7.15
C LEU A 79 2.74 -0.39 7.82
N PRO A 80 2.64 -0.35 9.15
CA PRO A 80 1.41 -0.72 9.84
C PRO A 80 0.24 0.09 9.28
N PRO A 81 -0.88 -0.53 8.87
CA PRO A 81 -1.99 0.21 8.29
C PRO A 81 -2.62 1.19 9.28
N ASP A 82 -3.15 2.33 8.80
CA ASP A 82 -3.88 3.26 9.66
C ASP A 82 -5.20 2.68 10.17
N TYR A 83 -5.73 1.65 9.50
CA TYR A 83 -6.96 0.98 9.88
C TYR A 83 -6.85 -0.52 9.67
N ILE A 84 -7.48 -1.28 10.55
CA ILE A 84 -7.68 -2.73 10.39
C ILE A 84 -9.15 -3.00 10.65
N ALA A 85 -9.90 -3.35 9.61
CA ALA A 85 -11.31 -3.66 9.72
C ALA A 85 -11.57 -4.95 10.52
N LYS A 86 -12.80 -5.12 11.01
CA LYS A 86 -13.25 -6.32 11.71
C LYS A 86 -13.10 -7.55 10.81
N GLY A 87 -12.62 -8.66 11.37
CA GLY A 87 -12.39 -9.91 10.64
C GLY A 87 -11.21 -9.89 9.65
N ILE A 88 -10.49 -8.76 9.49
CA ILE A 88 -9.42 -8.66 8.48
C ILE A 88 -8.05 -8.91 9.10
N THR A 89 -7.19 -9.54 8.29
CA THR A 89 -5.76 -9.72 8.59
C THR A 89 -4.94 -8.68 7.84
N ALA A 90 -4.05 -7.99 8.55
CA ALA A 90 -3.11 -7.02 8.01
C ALA A 90 -1.68 -7.52 8.19
N SER A 91 -0.76 -6.99 7.37
CA SER A 91 0.67 -7.25 7.54
C SER A 91 1.49 -5.98 7.39
N TRP A 92 2.61 -5.92 8.13
CA TRP A 92 3.63 -4.89 8.00
C TRP A 92 4.98 -5.47 8.38
N GLY A 93 6.07 -4.80 8.02
CA GLY A 93 7.39 -5.35 8.23
C GLY A 93 8.46 -4.31 8.47
N SER A 94 9.47 -4.69 9.22
CA SER A 94 10.66 -3.91 9.45
C SER A 94 11.92 -4.74 9.30
N ARG A 95 13.04 -4.08 9.07
CA ARG A 95 14.34 -4.71 8.82
C ARG A 95 15.49 -3.94 9.45
N SER A 96 16.58 -4.64 9.73
CA SER A 96 17.84 -4.00 10.11
C SER A 96 18.36 -3.14 8.96
N CYS A 97 18.69 -1.88 9.24
CA CYS A 97 19.32 -0.96 8.30
C CYS A 97 20.56 -0.25 8.88
N GLY A 98 21.01 -0.68 10.06
CA GLY A 98 22.26 -0.23 10.70
C GLY A 98 23.28 -1.36 10.77
N MET A 99 24.55 -1.00 10.96
CA MET A 99 25.64 -1.96 11.15
C MET A 99 25.49 -2.66 12.51
N LEU A 100 25.46 -4.00 12.52
CA LEU A 100 25.33 -4.82 13.74
C LEU A 100 24.08 -4.51 14.57
N THR A 101 22.99 -4.05 13.92
CA THR A 101 21.70 -3.80 14.58
C THR A 101 20.63 -4.79 14.15
N GLY A 102 19.63 -4.95 15.02
CA GLY A 102 18.41 -5.68 14.72
C GLY A 102 17.31 -4.76 14.20
N THR A 103 16.07 -5.22 14.31
CA THR A 103 14.88 -4.38 14.15
C THR A 103 13.98 -4.50 15.37
N GLU A 104 13.53 -3.36 15.87
CA GLU A 104 12.62 -3.26 17.00
C GLU A 104 11.56 -2.23 16.68
N GLY A 105 10.32 -2.53 17.02
CA GLY A 105 9.21 -1.64 16.76
C GLY A 105 8.00 -1.89 17.63
N TYR A 106 7.08 -0.93 17.57
CA TYR A 106 5.73 -1.13 18.06
C TYR A 106 4.71 -0.44 17.15
N THR A 107 3.47 -0.88 17.26
CA THR A 107 2.31 -0.18 16.74
C THR A 107 1.19 -0.23 17.77
N THR A 108 0.56 0.92 17.99
CA THR A 108 -0.60 1.05 18.84
C THR A 108 -1.82 1.33 17.99
N TYR A 109 -2.86 0.54 18.18
CA TYR A 109 -4.18 0.73 17.62
C TYR A 109 -5.17 1.14 18.72
N ARG A 110 -6.19 1.88 18.33
CA ARG A 110 -7.36 2.21 19.13
C ARG A 110 -8.55 1.44 18.58
N VAL A 111 -9.31 0.81 19.46
CA VAL A 111 -10.63 0.25 19.13
C VAL A 111 -11.57 1.42 18.86
N THR A 112 -12.09 1.54 17.64
CA THR A 112 -12.88 2.71 17.22
C THR A 112 -14.10 2.95 18.11
N ALA A 113 -14.80 1.88 18.52
CA ALA A 113 -16.03 1.99 19.30
C ALA A 113 -15.82 2.36 20.78
N THR A 114 -14.69 1.97 21.39
CA THR A 114 -14.45 2.16 22.84
C THR A 114 -13.38 3.19 23.14
N GLY A 115 -12.51 3.50 22.19
CA GLY A 115 -11.35 4.35 22.40
C GLY A 115 -10.18 3.67 23.14
N GLU A 116 -10.34 2.42 23.56
CA GLU A 116 -9.29 1.65 24.24
C GLU A 116 -8.16 1.29 23.26
N GLN A 117 -6.95 1.05 23.79
CA GLN A 117 -5.76 0.83 22.98
C GLN A 117 -5.23 -0.59 23.06
N ILE A 118 -4.71 -1.07 21.93
CA ILE A 118 -4.03 -2.33 21.72
C ILE A 118 -2.62 -2.00 21.25
N LYS A 119 -1.59 -2.53 21.91
CA LYS A 119 -0.19 -2.29 21.54
C LYS A 119 0.49 -3.59 21.15
N ILE A 120 1.06 -3.61 19.95
CA ILE A 120 1.83 -4.72 19.41
C ILE A 120 3.28 -4.28 19.39
N HIS A 121 4.17 -5.06 19.99
CA HIS A 121 5.62 -4.80 20.03
C HIS A 121 6.39 -6.02 19.54
N TRP A 122 7.49 -5.77 18.83
CA TRP A 122 8.42 -6.79 18.37
C TRP A 122 9.86 -6.29 18.51
N ASN A 123 10.76 -7.23 18.77
CA ASN A 123 12.19 -7.00 18.77
C ASN A 123 12.89 -8.26 18.24
N ASN A 124 13.59 -8.11 17.12
CA ASN A 124 14.48 -9.10 16.52
C ASN A 124 15.90 -8.52 16.55
N PRO A 125 16.66 -8.75 17.63
CA PRO A 125 17.96 -8.13 17.85
C PRO A 125 19.03 -8.73 16.94
N TYR A 126 20.16 -8.02 16.78
CA TYR A 126 21.30 -8.57 16.03
C TYR A 126 21.87 -9.84 16.68
N THR A 127 21.88 -9.87 18.01
CA THR A 127 22.31 -11.00 18.85
C THR A 127 21.27 -11.21 19.95
N GLY A 128 20.91 -12.46 20.21
CA GLY A 128 19.93 -12.84 21.22
C GLY A 128 18.66 -13.42 20.61
N SER A 129 17.65 -13.64 21.45
CA SER A 129 16.37 -14.21 21.03
C SER A 129 15.37 -13.11 20.66
N ASN A 130 14.51 -13.42 19.69
CA ASN A 130 13.40 -12.57 19.35
C ASN A 130 12.41 -12.46 20.52
N SER A 131 11.80 -11.29 20.68
CA SER A 131 10.77 -11.04 21.69
C SER A 131 9.60 -10.27 21.09
N TYR A 132 8.41 -10.57 21.60
CA TYR A 132 7.15 -10.12 21.01
C TYR A 132 6.11 -9.97 22.12
N ASN A 133 5.39 -8.86 22.12
CA ASN A 133 4.34 -8.59 23.09
C ASN A 133 3.08 -8.02 22.42
N CYS A 134 1.92 -8.30 23.02
CA CYS A 134 0.62 -7.79 22.57
C CYS A 134 -0.23 -7.42 23.79
N ASP A 135 -0.20 -6.14 24.14
CA ASP A 135 -0.97 -5.59 25.25
C ASP A 135 -2.37 -5.25 24.76
N VAL A 136 -3.38 -5.82 25.43
CA VAL A 136 -4.78 -5.62 25.08
C VAL A 136 -5.61 -5.23 26.31
N PRO A 137 -6.69 -4.45 26.13
CA PRO A 137 -7.56 -4.06 27.23
C PRO A 137 -8.44 -5.22 27.69
N SER A 138 -9.12 -5.04 28.82
CA SER A 138 -10.00 -6.06 29.40
C SER A 138 -11.08 -6.52 28.41
N GLY A 139 -11.37 -7.81 28.41
CA GLY A 139 -12.33 -8.42 27.50
C GLY A 139 -11.77 -8.77 26.12
N TYR A 140 -10.55 -8.33 25.77
CA TYR A 140 -9.83 -8.79 24.58
C TYR A 140 -8.80 -9.85 24.95
N THR A 141 -8.39 -10.63 23.96
CA THR A 141 -7.29 -11.59 24.08
C THR A 141 -6.42 -11.49 22.84
N CYS A 142 -5.10 -11.53 23.03
CA CYS A 142 -4.14 -11.57 21.93
C CYS A 142 -3.31 -12.83 22.04
N SER A 143 -3.39 -13.67 21.01
CA SER A 143 -2.54 -14.86 20.88
C SER A 143 -1.42 -14.59 19.88
N ARG A 144 -0.26 -15.22 20.08
CA ARG A 144 0.92 -15.10 19.23
C ARG A 144 1.39 -16.48 18.77
N SER A 145 1.77 -16.58 17.50
CA SER A 145 2.47 -17.74 16.94
C SER A 145 3.60 -17.31 16.00
N GLY A 146 4.56 -18.21 15.74
CA GLY A 146 5.74 -17.91 14.93
C GLY A 146 6.75 -17.00 15.62
N GLY A 147 7.57 -16.30 14.83
CA GLY A 147 8.57 -15.34 15.30
C GLY A 147 9.99 -15.92 15.49
N GLY A 148 10.29 -17.09 14.95
CA GLY A 148 11.64 -17.67 15.01
C GLY A 148 12.56 -17.21 13.87
N GLY A 149 13.88 -17.27 14.10
CA GLY A 149 14.91 -17.05 13.09
C GLY A 149 15.28 -15.58 12.85
N ASP A 150 16.23 -15.37 11.93
CA ASP A 150 16.83 -14.06 11.65
C ASP A 150 15.88 -13.16 10.84
N ASN A 151 15.10 -13.76 9.94
CA ASN A 151 14.06 -13.11 9.15
C ASN A 151 12.72 -13.73 9.54
N ALA A 152 12.09 -13.15 10.56
CA ALA A 152 11.01 -13.78 11.29
C ALA A 152 9.64 -13.30 10.79
N THR A 153 8.69 -14.22 10.68
CA THR A 153 7.26 -13.87 10.58
C THR A 153 6.58 -14.19 11.90
N VAL A 154 5.97 -13.18 12.53
CA VAL A 154 5.19 -13.34 13.77
C VAL A 154 3.72 -13.07 13.47
N SER A 155 2.85 -13.98 13.89
CA SER A 155 1.40 -13.83 13.73
C SER A 155 0.74 -13.57 15.06
N PHE A 156 -0.02 -12.48 15.14
CA PHE A 156 -0.87 -12.14 16.27
C PHE A 156 -2.34 -12.28 15.88
N THR A 157 -3.17 -12.83 16.76
CA THR A 157 -4.63 -12.88 16.57
C THR A 157 -5.31 -12.25 17.76
N LEU A 158 -6.04 -11.17 17.49
CA LEU A 158 -6.89 -10.47 18.46
C LEU A 158 -8.30 -11.06 18.42
N THR A 159 -8.81 -11.48 19.56
CA THR A 159 -10.18 -11.98 19.74
C THR A 159 -10.86 -11.30 20.93
N GLY A 160 -12.15 -11.57 21.12
CA GLY A 160 -12.93 -11.05 22.25
C GLY A 160 -13.59 -9.70 21.95
N GLY A 161 -13.59 -8.83 22.95
CA GLY A 161 -14.27 -7.54 23.00
C GLY A 161 -15.43 -7.53 24.01
N PRO A 162 -15.84 -6.35 24.53
CA PRO A 162 -16.86 -6.25 25.57
C PRO A 162 -18.18 -6.89 25.13
N ALA A 163 -18.78 -7.72 25.98
CA ALA A 163 -20.02 -8.46 25.69
C ALA A 163 -21.19 -7.55 25.25
N ALA A 164 -21.21 -6.30 25.73
CA ALA A 164 -22.17 -5.28 25.32
C ALA A 164 -22.20 -5.03 23.80
N PHE A 165 -21.08 -5.22 23.10
CA PHE A 165 -21.01 -5.09 21.64
C PHE A 165 -21.28 -6.40 20.89
N LYS A 166 -21.20 -7.56 21.57
CA LYS A 166 -21.64 -8.86 21.00
C LYS A 166 -23.16 -8.92 20.87
N ALA A 167 -23.90 -8.35 21.82
CA ALA A 167 -25.37 -8.30 21.77
C ALA A 167 -25.91 -7.43 20.62
N ARG A 168 -25.18 -6.39 20.21
CA ARG A 168 -25.55 -5.53 19.05
C ARG A 168 -25.17 -6.15 17.70
N ALA A 169 -24.18 -7.04 17.66
CA ALA A 169 -23.83 -7.83 16.48
C ALA A 169 -24.79 -9.01 16.25
N ALA A 170 -25.28 -9.64 17.32
CA ALA A 170 -26.22 -10.76 17.24
C ALA A 170 -27.64 -10.37 16.79
N SER A 171 -28.00 -9.08 16.83
CA SER A 171 -29.35 -8.66 16.43
C SER A 171 -29.53 -8.36 14.93
N THR A 172 -28.47 -8.29 14.12
CA THR A 172 -28.60 -8.09 12.66
C THR A 172 -27.32 -8.44 11.90
N GLU A 173 -26.90 -9.70 11.89
CA GLU A 173 -26.26 -10.25 10.68
C GLU A 173 -27.36 -10.48 9.64
N VAL A 174 -27.88 -9.38 9.10
CA VAL A 174 -28.27 -9.41 7.69
C VAL A 174 -26.95 -9.23 6.95
N THR A 175 -26.72 -10.02 5.92
CA THR A 175 -25.76 -9.77 4.86
C THR A 175 -26.05 -8.40 4.22
N ALA A 176 -25.79 -7.32 4.96
CA ALA A 176 -25.95 -5.96 4.49
C ALA A 176 -24.82 -5.74 3.50
N GLN A 177 -25.09 -6.08 2.24
CA GLN A 177 -24.47 -5.40 1.11
C GLN A 177 -24.50 -3.91 1.45
N ALA A 178 -23.34 -3.25 1.48
CA ALA A 178 -23.29 -1.84 1.80
C ALA A 178 -24.29 -1.08 0.92
N ALA A 179 -25.14 -0.26 1.54
CA ALA A 179 -26.12 0.55 0.80
C ALA A 179 -25.42 1.57 -0.11
N ARG A 180 -24.19 1.96 0.24
CA ARG A 180 -23.30 2.83 -0.52
C ARG A 180 -21.88 2.28 -0.50
N SER A 181 -21.18 2.34 -1.63
CA SER A 181 -19.73 2.18 -1.68
C SER A 181 -19.08 3.28 -2.52
N THR A 182 -17.82 3.60 -2.22
CA THR A 182 -17.02 4.53 -3.01
C THR A 182 -15.64 3.95 -3.24
N VAL A 183 -15.37 3.56 -4.48
CA VAL A 183 -14.04 3.25 -4.96
C VAL A 183 -13.39 4.56 -5.42
N VAL A 184 -12.29 4.91 -4.78
CA VAL A 184 -11.48 6.07 -5.14
C VAL A 184 -10.25 5.58 -5.87
N ARG A 185 -10.02 6.08 -7.08
CA ARG A 185 -8.76 5.92 -7.81
C ARG A 185 -8.01 7.24 -7.87
N VAL A 186 -6.74 7.24 -7.49
CA VAL A 186 -5.84 8.38 -7.70
C VAL A 186 -4.80 8.03 -8.74
N ILE A 187 -4.61 8.90 -9.71
CA ILE A 187 -3.52 8.83 -10.69
C ILE A 187 -2.55 9.96 -10.39
N ASN A 188 -1.30 9.61 -10.12
CA ASN A 188 -0.25 10.57 -9.79
C ASN A 188 0.58 10.93 -11.03
N ASN A 189 0.18 11.96 -11.77
CA ASN A 189 0.92 12.52 -12.89
C ASN A 189 1.78 13.74 -12.51
N SER A 190 1.94 14.05 -11.21
CA SER A 190 2.65 15.27 -10.76
C SER A 190 4.15 15.26 -11.03
N GLY A 191 4.72 14.09 -11.35
CA GLY A 191 6.16 13.87 -11.40
C GLY A 191 6.82 13.75 -10.01
N THR A 192 6.05 13.81 -8.92
CA THR A 192 6.55 13.76 -7.53
C THR A 192 5.90 12.63 -6.74
N LEU A 193 6.64 12.04 -5.80
CA LEU A 193 6.11 11.01 -4.90
C LEU A 193 5.03 11.61 -3.99
N LEU A 194 3.89 10.95 -3.86
CA LEU A 194 2.88 11.27 -2.85
C LEU A 194 3.06 10.34 -1.65
N ALA A 195 3.33 10.89 -0.47
CA ALA A 195 3.44 10.16 0.78
C ALA A 195 2.25 10.46 1.70
N ARG A 196 1.46 9.45 2.06
CA ARG A 196 0.23 9.60 2.85
C ARG A 196 0.57 10.17 4.22
N THR A 197 -0.06 11.30 4.56
CA THR A 197 0.05 11.94 5.87
C THR A 197 -1.17 11.72 6.75
N GLY A 198 -2.30 11.32 6.16
CA GLY A 198 -3.47 10.90 6.92
C GLY A 198 -4.56 10.36 6.02
N ALA A 199 -5.40 9.50 6.57
CA ALA A 199 -6.63 9.08 5.93
C ALA A 199 -7.66 8.78 7.02
N GLY A 200 -8.94 8.89 6.69
CA GLY A 200 -9.99 8.52 7.62
C GLY A 200 -11.37 8.62 7.03
N LEU A 201 -12.33 8.07 7.75
CA LEU A 201 -13.74 8.09 7.41
C LEU A 201 -14.48 8.86 8.50
N SER A 202 -15.27 9.85 8.09
CA SER A 202 -16.28 10.46 8.96
C SER A 202 -17.46 9.51 9.13
N HIS A 203 -17.76 8.75 8.07
CA HIS A 203 -18.83 7.74 8.01
C HIS A 203 -18.40 6.56 7.13
N GLY A 204 -18.85 5.36 7.50
CA GLY A 204 -18.51 4.15 6.77
C GLY A 204 -17.27 3.43 7.31
N ILE A 205 -16.92 2.33 6.66
CA ILE A 205 -15.71 1.53 6.88
C ILE A 205 -14.90 1.41 5.61
N TRP A 206 -13.62 1.07 5.77
CA TRP A 206 -12.79 0.64 4.66
C TRP A 206 -13.16 -0.80 4.28
N THR A 207 -13.41 -1.03 3.00
CA THR A 207 -13.73 -2.36 2.46
C THR A 207 -12.47 -3.22 2.50
N GLY A 208 -12.45 -4.32 3.27
CA GLY A 208 -11.39 -5.35 3.19
C GLY A 208 -9.95 -4.86 3.39
N ASN A 209 -9.71 -3.82 4.21
CA ASN A 209 -8.41 -3.11 4.32
C ASN A 209 -7.92 -2.47 3.01
N ASN A 210 -8.81 -2.20 2.06
CA ASN A 210 -8.53 -1.45 0.84
C ASN A 210 -8.48 0.04 1.16
N LEU A 211 -7.44 0.45 1.89
CA LEU A 211 -7.18 1.83 2.32
C LEU A 211 -6.27 2.58 1.32
N PRO A 212 -6.31 3.92 1.28
CA PRO A 212 -5.41 4.70 0.44
C PRO A 212 -3.97 4.29 0.74
N PRO A 213 -3.10 3.94 -0.21
CA PRO A 213 -1.76 3.42 0.07
C PRO A 213 -0.85 4.49 0.68
N SER A 214 0.24 4.07 1.35
CA SER A 214 1.17 4.98 2.02
C SER A 214 1.99 5.79 1.04
N LEU A 215 2.27 5.24 -0.15
CA LEU A 215 3.00 5.89 -1.22
C LEU A 215 2.22 5.75 -2.53
N ILE A 216 2.28 6.78 -3.36
CA ILE A 216 1.86 6.72 -4.76
C ILE A 216 3.00 7.30 -5.58
N ASN A 217 3.75 6.43 -6.26
CA ASN A 217 4.91 6.84 -7.07
C ASN A 217 4.49 7.74 -8.24
N PRO A 218 5.41 8.59 -8.77
CA PRO A 218 5.17 9.32 -10.01
C PRO A 218 4.77 8.37 -11.15
N GLY A 219 3.73 8.70 -11.88
CA GLY A 219 3.15 7.90 -12.95
C GLY A 219 2.32 6.69 -12.49
N ALA A 220 2.22 6.43 -11.18
CA ALA A 220 1.44 5.31 -10.66
C ALA A 220 -0.02 5.69 -10.41
N ALA A 221 -0.87 4.66 -10.33
CA ALA A 221 -2.24 4.79 -9.85
C ALA A 221 -2.45 3.95 -8.59
N ALA A 222 -3.29 4.45 -7.70
CA ALA A 222 -3.71 3.79 -6.47
C ALA A 222 -5.23 3.71 -6.43
N THR A 223 -5.76 2.64 -5.84
CA THR A 223 -7.19 2.48 -5.62
C THR A 223 -7.44 2.09 -4.17
N TRP A 224 -8.53 2.61 -3.59
CA TRP A 224 -9.03 2.22 -2.29
C TRP A 224 -10.55 2.30 -2.26
N GLU A 225 -11.18 1.71 -1.25
CA GLU A 225 -12.63 1.62 -1.19
C GLU A 225 -13.16 1.76 0.23
N SER A 226 -14.21 2.57 0.37
CA SER A 226 -15.00 2.65 1.59
C SER A 226 -16.46 2.31 1.32
N GLU A 227 -17.13 1.81 2.34
CA GLU A 227 -18.50 1.31 2.28
C GLU A 227 -19.31 1.79 3.48
N SER A 228 -20.62 1.99 3.30
CA SER A 228 -21.51 2.38 4.39
C SER A 228 -21.62 1.25 5.41
N GLU A 229 -21.44 1.57 6.69
CA GLU A 229 -21.83 0.71 7.80
C GLU A 229 -22.99 1.35 8.55
N GLY A 230 -24.12 0.65 8.60
CA GLY A 230 -25.31 1.09 9.33
C GLY A 230 -26.55 1.27 8.47
N VAL A 231 -27.64 1.64 9.14
CA VAL A 231 -28.95 1.83 8.52
C VAL A 231 -29.09 3.29 8.10
N MET A 232 -29.39 3.52 6.82
CA MET A 232 -29.55 4.87 6.26
C MET A 232 -28.29 5.75 6.35
N THR A 233 -27.11 5.16 6.34
CA THR A 233 -25.82 5.87 6.35
C THR A 233 -25.14 5.80 4.97
N GLY A 234 -24.35 6.83 4.65
CA GLY A 234 -23.47 6.86 3.49
C GLY A 234 -22.04 6.50 3.85
N THR A 235 -21.10 6.77 2.94
CA THR A 235 -19.66 6.75 3.23
C THR A 235 -19.03 8.09 2.93
N GLU A 236 -18.25 8.61 3.86
CA GLU A 236 -17.56 9.89 3.74
C GLU A 236 -16.14 9.72 4.28
N GLY A 237 -15.16 10.20 3.54
CA GLY A 237 -13.78 10.11 3.96
C GLY A 237 -12.83 11.08 3.29
N TYR A 238 -11.59 10.98 3.73
CA TYR A 238 -10.48 11.76 3.21
C TYR A 238 -9.20 10.93 3.13
N ALA A 239 -8.31 11.36 2.23
CA ALA A 239 -6.93 10.93 2.15
C ALA A 239 -6.04 12.16 1.87
N ASN A 240 -5.04 12.37 2.72
CA ASN A 240 -4.07 13.45 2.62
C ASN A 240 -2.69 12.85 2.32
N TYR A 241 -1.98 13.50 1.42
CA TYR A 241 -0.62 13.16 1.03
C TYR A 241 0.25 14.41 1.06
N THR A 242 1.53 14.25 1.38
CA THR A 242 2.57 15.25 1.13
C THR A 242 3.32 14.88 -0.13
N MET A 243 3.60 15.87 -0.97
CA MET A 243 4.42 15.68 -2.16
C MET A 243 5.90 15.80 -1.82
N ALA A 244 6.74 14.99 -2.47
CA ALA A 244 8.19 15.22 -2.44
C ALA A 244 8.50 16.63 -3.00
N GLY A 245 9.23 17.44 -2.23
CA GLY A 245 9.45 18.86 -2.52
C GLY A 245 8.53 19.82 -1.76
N GLY A 246 7.54 19.31 -1.03
CA GLY A 246 6.66 20.07 -0.16
C GLY A 246 5.25 20.28 -0.73
N GLY A 247 4.31 20.59 0.16
CA GLY A 247 2.90 20.82 -0.17
C GLY A 247 2.02 19.58 0.04
N THR A 248 0.72 19.83 0.23
CA THR A 248 -0.26 18.81 0.65
C THR A 248 -1.32 18.62 -0.42
N VAL A 249 -1.51 17.36 -0.83
CA VAL A 249 -2.64 16.90 -1.62
C VAL A 249 -3.72 16.40 -0.67
N SER A 250 -4.93 16.92 -0.78
CA SER A 250 -6.08 16.50 0.03
C SER A 250 -7.21 16.04 -0.88
N ILE A 251 -7.63 14.79 -0.69
CA ILE A 251 -8.71 14.15 -1.43
C ILE A 251 -9.84 13.87 -0.44
N ARG A 252 -11.07 14.22 -0.81
CA ARG A 252 -12.28 13.95 -0.03
C ARG A 252 -13.38 13.38 -0.91
N TRP A 253 -14.18 12.52 -0.33
CA TRP A 253 -15.41 11.98 -0.93
C TRP A 253 -16.52 11.92 0.10
N ASP A 254 -17.73 12.12 -0.37
CA ASP A 254 -18.99 11.98 0.37
C ASP A 254 -19.98 11.32 -0.59
N ASN A 255 -20.37 10.09 -0.29
CA ASN A 255 -21.43 9.34 -0.98
C ASN A 255 -22.55 9.11 0.06
N PRO A 256 -23.47 10.07 0.18
CA PRO A 256 -24.47 10.05 1.24
C PRO A 256 -25.54 8.98 0.98
N PHE A 257 -26.27 8.59 2.02
CA PHE A 257 -27.41 7.69 1.84
C PHE A 257 -28.47 8.29 0.90
N SER A 258 -28.68 9.61 0.98
CA SER A 258 -29.57 10.36 0.09
C SER A 258 -28.92 11.68 -0.30
N GLY A 259 -29.10 12.08 -1.56
CA GLY A 259 -28.49 13.26 -2.17
C GLY A 259 -27.44 12.91 -3.22
N SER A 260 -26.73 13.94 -3.68
CA SER A 260 -25.66 13.78 -4.68
C SER A 260 -24.31 13.55 -4.02
N ASN A 261 -23.49 12.73 -4.66
CA ASN A 261 -22.11 12.53 -4.25
C ASN A 261 -21.30 13.81 -4.38
N LYS A 262 -20.38 14.05 -3.44
CA LYS A 262 -19.48 15.20 -3.45
C LYS A 262 -18.04 14.73 -3.40
N TYR A 263 -17.19 15.40 -4.19
CA TYR A 263 -15.79 15.08 -4.32
C TYR A 263 -14.97 16.35 -4.29
N GLN A 264 -13.83 16.31 -3.60
CA GLN A 264 -12.91 17.43 -3.56
C GLN A 264 -11.47 16.93 -3.67
N CYS A 265 -10.68 17.65 -4.47
CA CYS A 265 -9.25 17.40 -4.58
C CYS A 265 -8.49 18.72 -4.59
N ASN A 266 -7.77 18.99 -3.51
CA ASN A 266 -6.95 20.19 -3.35
C ASN A 266 -5.48 19.80 -3.50
N VAL A 267 -4.75 20.53 -4.34
CA VAL A 267 -3.33 20.32 -4.59
C VAL A 267 -2.62 21.69 -4.55
N PRO A 268 -1.35 21.76 -4.14
CA PRO A 268 -0.60 23.01 -4.13
C PRO A 268 -0.22 23.44 -5.55
N ALA A 269 -0.09 24.75 -5.78
CA ALA A 269 0.44 25.26 -7.04
C ALA A 269 1.90 24.80 -7.27
N PRO A 270 2.33 24.57 -8.52
CA PRO A 270 1.59 24.77 -9.78
C PRO A 270 0.69 23.60 -10.19
N HIS A 271 0.57 22.55 -9.38
CA HIS A 271 -0.18 21.35 -9.73
C HIS A 271 -1.69 21.60 -9.82
N ARG A 272 -2.38 20.70 -10.52
CA ARG A 272 -3.82 20.71 -10.71
C ARG A 272 -4.41 19.34 -10.46
N CYS A 273 -5.59 19.30 -9.87
CA CYS A 273 -6.34 18.07 -9.73
C CYS A 273 -7.60 18.10 -10.58
N THR A 274 -7.86 17.00 -11.27
CA THR A 274 -9.10 16.78 -12.01
C THR A 274 -9.86 15.61 -11.39
N THR A 275 -11.19 15.70 -11.40
CA THR A 275 -12.08 14.68 -10.84
C THR A 275 -13.00 14.19 -11.94
N SER A 276 -13.22 12.88 -12.04
CA SER A 276 -14.11 12.26 -13.03
C SER A 276 -14.81 11.03 -12.46
N GLY A 277 -15.99 10.71 -12.99
CA GLY A 277 -16.83 9.62 -12.47
C GLY A 277 -17.56 10.01 -11.18
N GLY A 278 -17.81 9.02 -10.33
CA GLY A 278 -18.42 9.22 -9.01
C GLY A 278 -19.95 9.29 -8.99
N GLY A 279 -20.63 8.75 -10.00
CA GLY A 279 -22.10 8.66 -9.99
C GLY A 279 -22.60 7.40 -9.28
N GLY A 280 -23.83 7.47 -8.78
CA GLY A 280 -24.58 6.33 -8.26
C GLY A 280 -24.17 5.89 -6.85
N ASP A 281 -24.79 4.77 -6.44
CA ASP A 281 -24.73 4.26 -5.07
C ASP A 281 -23.40 3.54 -4.77
N ASN A 282 -22.86 2.84 -5.77
CA ASN A 282 -21.55 2.21 -5.76
C ASN A 282 -20.62 3.02 -6.66
N ALA A 283 -20.17 4.15 -6.15
CA ALA A 283 -19.49 5.17 -6.93
C ALA A 283 -18.05 4.76 -7.23
N PHE A 284 -17.61 4.99 -8.46
CA PHE A 284 -16.19 4.93 -8.83
C PHE A 284 -15.72 6.32 -9.24
N VAL A 285 -14.88 6.96 -8.42
CA VAL A 285 -14.35 8.30 -8.69
C VAL A 285 -12.85 8.24 -8.98
N THR A 286 -12.41 8.94 -10.02
CA THR A 286 -10.98 9.09 -10.34
C THR A 286 -10.54 10.53 -10.11
N PHE A 287 -9.48 10.69 -9.33
CA PHE A 287 -8.71 11.93 -9.19
C PHE A 287 -7.40 11.80 -9.95
N ALA A 288 -7.08 12.76 -10.83
CA ALA A 288 -5.76 12.84 -11.47
C ALA A 288 -5.05 14.10 -10.99
N VAL A 289 -3.92 13.92 -10.30
CA VAL A 289 -3.00 14.97 -9.84
C VAL A 289 -1.96 15.18 -10.93
N ASN A 290 -1.84 16.39 -11.47
CA ASN A 290 -0.93 16.75 -12.56
C ASN A 290 -0.05 17.91 -12.15
#